data_AF-A0A946ZF49-F1
#
_entry.id   AF-A0A946ZF49-F1
#
_cell.length_a   1.000
_cell.length_b   1.000
_cell.length_c   1.000
_cell.angle_alpha   90.00
_cell.angle_beta   90.00
_cell.angle_gamma   90.00
#
_symmetry.space_group_name_H-M   'P 1'
#
loop_
_entity.id
_entity.type
_entity.pdbx_description
1 polymer ?
#
loop_
_entity_poly.entity_id
_entity_poly.type
_entity_poly.pdbx_seq_one_letter_code
_entity_poly.pdbx_strand_id
1 'polypeptide(L)'
;MKENFKTRWQITKNWQLIYPIVGILGLAYSSFKLSELFRQENLYLNILFSVVIFFVLLKITLKLFDILETRWKVKQRWHVIRIFIVFAITGSMSLIVTRPIFELIGFVKPNFDMNGWTLVLYYVAKFLLIMPFYTLLLVFFGWVLREYDFFLKFAIKMANRFGLKKFTRQFDTD
;
A
#
# COMPACT_ATOMS: atom_id res chain seq x y z
N MET A 1 35.96 -1.18 0.73
CA MET A 1 35.39 -2.08 -0.28
C MET A 1 34.02 -1.53 -0.67
N LYS A 2 33.77 -1.12 -1.93
CA LYS A 2 32.42 -0.70 -2.35
C LYS A 2 31.52 -1.93 -2.24
N GLU A 3 30.54 -1.91 -1.33
CA GLU A 3 29.59 -3.02 -1.22
C GLU A 3 28.85 -3.19 -2.54
N ASN A 4 28.84 -4.41 -3.08
CA ASN A 4 28.10 -4.71 -4.29
C ASN A 4 26.60 -4.53 -4.05
N PHE A 5 25.87 -4.05 -5.06
CA PHE A 5 24.42 -3.79 -4.98
C PHE A 5 23.63 -4.99 -4.42
N LYS A 6 24.01 -6.21 -4.83
CA LYS A 6 23.38 -7.46 -4.37
C LYS A 6 23.49 -7.64 -2.85
N THR A 7 24.64 -7.31 -2.26
CA THR A 7 24.87 -7.37 -0.82
C THR A 7 24.04 -6.32 -0.09
N ARG A 8 24.01 -5.09 -0.60
CA ARG A 8 23.22 -3.97 -0.02
C ARG A 8 21.71 -4.23 -0.02
N TRP A 9 21.22 -4.99 -0.99
CA TRP A 9 19.81 -5.35 -1.13
C TRP A 9 19.48 -6.76 -0.63
N GLN A 10 20.46 -7.45 -0.03
CA GLN A 10 20.31 -8.80 0.52
C GLN A 10 19.69 -9.78 -0.49
N ILE A 11 20.11 -9.66 -1.76
CA ILE A 11 19.64 -10.47 -2.88
C ILE A 11 20.39 -11.80 -2.88
N THR A 12 19.66 -12.89 -2.67
CA THR A 12 20.20 -14.25 -2.66
C THR A 12 20.03 -14.95 -4.00
N LYS A 13 19.01 -14.61 -4.78
CA LYS A 13 18.72 -15.21 -6.09
C LYS A 13 18.55 -14.14 -7.16
N ASN A 14 19.05 -14.38 -8.38
CA ASN A 14 19.04 -13.40 -9.47
C ASN A 14 17.62 -12.92 -9.85
N TRP A 15 16.59 -13.78 -9.76
CA TRP A 15 15.21 -13.38 -10.08
C TRP A 15 14.66 -12.30 -9.13
N GLN A 16 15.22 -12.14 -7.92
CA GLN A 16 14.79 -11.11 -6.96
C GLN A 16 15.16 -9.69 -7.42
N LEU A 17 16.04 -9.55 -8.41
CA LEU A 17 16.36 -8.25 -9.04
C LEU A 17 15.14 -7.61 -9.70
N ILE A 18 14.10 -8.39 -10.01
CA ILE A 18 12.85 -7.87 -10.56
C ILE A 18 12.20 -6.83 -9.63
N TYR A 19 12.31 -7.00 -8.31
CA TYR A 19 11.64 -6.10 -7.36
C TYR A 19 12.22 -4.68 -7.40
N PRO A 20 13.54 -4.46 -7.25
CA PRO A 20 14.11 -3.12 -7.44
C PRO A 20 13.82 -2.52 -8.82
N ILE A 21 13.83 -3.33 -9.88
CA ILE A 21 13.56 -2.85 -11.25
C ILE A 21 12.11 -2.36 -11.35
N VAL A 22 11.14 -3.13 -10.89
CA VAL A 22 9.73 -2.73 -10.84
C VAL A 22 9.54 -1.47 -10.00
N GLY A 23 10.26 -1.36 -8.88
CA GLY A 23 10.26 -0.16 -8.04
C GLY A 23 10.76 1.08 -8.78
N ILE A 24 11.88 0.98 -9.50
CA ILE A 24 12.44 2.07 -10.30
C ILE A 24 11.49 2.47 -11.44
N LEU A 25 10.93 1.49 -12.16
CA LEU A 25 9.96 1.75 -13.24
C LEU A 25 8.71 2.45 -12.71
N GLY A 26 8.16 1.97 -11.58
CA GLY A 26 7.02 2.60 -10.92
C GLY A 26 7.32 4.02 -10.45
N LEU A 27 8.53 4.27 -9.94
CA LEU A 27 8.95 5.59 -9.50
C LEU A 27 9.17 6.55 -10.68
N ALA A 28 9.69 6.06 -11.81
CA ALA A 28 9.83 6.83 -13.05
C ALA A 28 8.48 7.22 -13.65
N TYR A 29 7.52 6.29 -13.71
CA TYR A 29 6.16 6.59 -14.14
C TYR A 29 5.49 7.61 -13.20
N SER A 30 5.66 7.42 -11.89
CA SER A 30 5.07 8.31 -10.88
C SER A 30 5.69 9.71 -10.94
N SER A 31 7.00 9.84 -11.13
CA SER A 31 7.68 11.14 -11.24
C SER A 31 7.26 11.90 -12.49
N PHE A 32 7.12 11.19 -13.62
CA PHE A 32 6.64 11.77 -14.86
C PHE A 32 5.20 12.27 -14.73
N LYS A 33 4.30 11.44 -14.20
CA LYS A 33 2.90 11.81 -14.00
C LYS A 33 2.73 12.94 -12.98
N LEU A 34 3.58 12.98 -11.95
CA LEU A 34 3.59 14.07 -10.98
C LEU A 34 4.10 15.37 -11.59
N SER A 35 5.09 15.29 -12.49
CA SER A 35 5.60 16.43 -13.25
C SER A 35 4.51 17.08 -14.12
N GLU A 36 3.69 16.27 -14.78
CA GLU A 36 2.57 16.74 -15.60
C GLU A 36 1.50 17.51 -14.78
N LEU A 37 1.35 17.21 -13.48
CA LEU A 37 0.41 17.91 -12.62
C LEU A 37 0.74 19.42 -12.47
N PHE A 38 2.02 19.78 -12.63
CA PHE A 38 2.48 21.17 -12.53
C PHE A 38 2.27 21.98 -13.82
N ARG A 39 1.56 21.43 -14.83
CA ARG A 39 1.08 22.12 -16.05
C ARG A 39 2.13 22.98 -16.76
N GLN A 40 3.34 22.45 -16.94
CA GLN A 40 4.34 23.13 -17.77
C GLN A 40 4.08 22.87 -19.25
N GLU A 41 3.96 23.93 -20.05
CA GLU A 41 3.67 23.82 -21.49
C GLU A 41 4.88 23.38 -22.33
N ASN A 42 6.10 23.66 -21.85
CA ASN A 42 7.34 23.30 -22.54
C ASN A 42 7.75 21.86 -22.24
N LEU A 43 7.79 21.01 -23.28
CA LEU A 43 8.19 19.60 -23.17
C LEU A 43 9.56 19.42 -22.48
N TYR A 44 10.56 20.21 -22.86
CA TYR A 44 11.92 20.12 -22.31
C TYR A 44 11.97 20.42 -20.81
N LEU A 45 11.19 21.42 -20.36
CA LEU A 45 11.12 21.76 -18.95
C LEU A 45 10.38 20.68 -18.16
N ASN A 46 9.32 20.10 -18.72
CA ASN A 46 8.59 18.99 -18.09
C ASN A 46 9.50 17.75 -17.92
N ILE A 47 10.32 17.41 -18.92
CA ILE A 47 11.27 16.30 -18.81
C ILE A 47 12.33 16.59 -17.74
N LEU A 48 12.93 17.78 -17.74
CA LEU A 48 13.93 18.16 -16.75
C LEU A 48 13.34 18.12 -15.32
N PHE A 49 12.12 18.63 -15.15
CA PHE A 49 11.43 18.64 -13.87
C PHE A 49 11.09 17.22 -13.38
N SER A 50 10.64 16.34 -14.27
CA SER A 50 10.44 14.91 -13.98
C SER A 50 11.71 14.22 -13.48
N VAL A 51 12.87 14.52 -14.07
CA VAL A 51 14.16 13.97 -13.62
C VAL A 51 14.51 14.46 -12.21
N VAL A 52 14.29 15.74 -11.91
CA VAL A 52 14.52 16.28 -10.55
C VAL A 52 13.59 15.61 -9.54
N ILE A 53 12.28 15.50 -9.85
CA ILE A 53 11.29 14.81 -9.02
C ILE A 53 11.71 13.34 -8.79
N PHE A 54 12.17 12.66 -9.84
CA PHE A 54 12.62 11.27 -9.74
C PHE A 54 13.73 11.09 -8.70
N PHE A 55 14.78 11.93 -8.73
CA PHE A 55 15.87 11.83 -7.76
C PHE A 55 15.43 12.16 -6.33
N VAL A 56 14.53 13.13 -6.16
CA VAL A 56 13.95 13.47 -4.85
C VAL A 56 13.14 12.30 -4.31
N LEU A 57 12.21 11.76 -5.12
CA LEU A 57 11.39 10.61 -4.75
C LEU A 57 12.25 9.38 -4.44
N LEU A 58 13.27 9.10 -5.25
CA LEU A 58 14.18 7.99 -5.02
C LEU A 58 14.86 8.07 -3.65
N LYS A 59 15.39 9.26 -3.28
CA LYS A 59 15.99 9.47 -1.95
C LYS A 59 14.98 9.24 -0.82
N ILE A 60 13.75 9.74 -0.97
CA ILE A 60 12.68 9.54 0.01
C ILE A 60 12.33 8.07 0.14
N THR A 61 12.14 7.36 -0.98
CA THR A 61 11.79 5.93 -1.00
C THR A 61 12.87 5.08 -0.35
N LEU A 62 14.15 5.32 -0.65
CA LEU A 62 15.25 4.60 -0.02
C LEU A 62 15.31 4.83 1.49
N LYS A 63 15.13 6.08 1.94
CA LYS A 63 15.06 6.40 3.37
C LYS A 63 13.86 5.72 4.05
N LEU A 64 12.72 5.65 3.36
CA LEU A 64 11.53 4.98 3.86
C LEU A 64 11.78 3.47 4.00
N PHE A 65 12.50 2.85 3.07
CA PHE A 65 12.82 1.42 3.14
C PHE A 65 13.64 1.06 4.37
N ASP A 66 14.66 1.85 4.72
CA ASP A 66 15.46 1.59 5.92
C ASP A 66 14.61 1.66 7.20
N ILE A 67 13.66 2.62 7.26
CA ILE A 67 12.72 2.76 8.38
C ILE A 67 11.77 1.54 8.44
N LEU A 68 11.21 1.15 7.29
CA LEU A 68 10.22 0.06 7.23
C LEU A 68 10.85 -1.30 7.49
N GLU A 69 12.04 -1.57 6.96
CA GLU A 69 12.79 -2.81 7.21
C GLU A 69 12.93 -3.04 8.72
N THR A 70 13.33 -1.98 9.46
CA THR A 70 13.50 -2.02 10.92
C THR A 70 12.16 -2.16 11.65
N ARG A 71 11.14 -1.40 11.24
CA ARG A 71 9.83 -1.37 11.93
C ARG A 71 9.01 -2.64 11.73
N TRP A 72 9.17 -3.29 10.58
CA TRP A 72 8.44 -4.50 10.21
C TRP A 72 9.27 -5.78 10.39
N LYS A 73 10.54 -5.66 10.83
CA LYS A 73 11.47 -6.77 11.07
C LYS A 73 11.56 -7.72 9.87
N VAL A 74 11.62 -7.16 8.67
CA VAL A 74 11.62 -7.93 7.43
C VAL A 74 13.02 -8.48 7.18
N LYS A 75 13.12 -9.78 6.81
CA LYS A 75 14.40 -10.48 6.64
C LYS A 75 15.26 -9.94 5.50
N GLN A 76 14.63 -9.38 4.46
CA GLN A 76 15.29 -8.95 3.23
C GLN A 76 14.64 -7.69 2.66
N ARG A 77 15.46 -6.73 2.20
CA ARG A 77 14.99 -5.44 1.65
C ARG A 77 14.02 -5.57 0.48
N TRP A 78 14.20 -6.58 -0.38
CA TRP A 78 13.30 -6.80 -1.51
C TRP A 78 11.91 -7.30 -1.08
N HIS A 79 11.75 -7.90 0.10
CA HIS A 79 10.41 -8.25 0.63
C HIS A 79 9.57 -6.99 0.91
N VAL A 80 10.19 -5.86 1.24
CA VAL A 80 9.48 -4.59 1.45
C VAL A 80 8.72 -4.19 0.17
N ILE A 81 9.34 -4.34 -1.00
CA ILE A 81 8.69 -4.07 -2.30
C ILE A 81 7.51 -5.00 -2.52
N ARG A 82 7.66 -6.31 -2.22
CA ARG A 82 6.56 -7.27 -2.31
C ARG A 82 5.38 -6.85 -1.43
N ILE A 83 5.65 -6.43 -0.19
CA ILE A 83 4.63 -5.96 0.74
C ILE A 83 3.90 -4.73 0.18
N PHE A 84 4.64 -3.76 -0.40
CA PHE A 84 4.03 -2.60 -1.06
C PHE A 84 3.14 -2.97 -2.24
N ILE A 85 3.55 -3.97 -3.05
CA ILE A 85 2.71 -4.48 -4.15
C ILE A 85 1.40 -5.04 -3.61
N VAL A 86 1.45 -5.84 -2.53
CA VAL A 86 0.23 -6.35 -1.87
C VAL A 86 -0.66 -5.20 -1.44
N PHE A 87 -0.11 -4.20 -0.74
CA PHE A 87 -0.88 -3.04 -0.29
C PHE A 87 -1.49 -2.23 -1.45
N ALA A 88 -0.78 -2.09 -2.57
CA ALA A 88 -1.31 -1.40 -3.75
C ALA A 88 -2.51 -2.16 -4.35
N ILE A 89 -2.40 -3.50 -4.46
CA ILE A 89 -3.47 -4.36 -4.98
C ILE A 89 -4.66 -4.36 -4.01
N THR A 90 -4.44 -4.67 -2.73
CA THR A 90 -5.52 -4.77 -1.74
C THR A 90 -6.20 -3.43 -1.50
N GLY A 91 -5.43 -2.33 -1.47
CA GLY A 91 -5.95 -0.97 -1.39
C GLY A 91 -6.90 -0.65 -2.54
N SER A 92 -6.46 -0.86 -3.79
CA SER A 92 -7.29 -0.61 -4.97
C SER A 92 -8.51 -1.55 -5.04
N MET A 93 -8.32 -2.83 -4.71
CA MET A 93 -9.36 -3.85 -4.83
C MET A 93 -10.45 -3.74 -3.77
N SER A 94 -10.10 -3.31 -2.54
CA SER A 94 -11.08 -3.10 -1.46
C SER A 94 -12.22 -2.17 -1.87
N LEU A 95 -11.91 -1.08 -2.59
CA LEU A 95 -12.92 -0.14 -3.08
C LEU A 95 -13.86 -0.79 -4.10
N ILE A 96 -13.34 -1.70 -4.93
CA ILE A 96 -14.11 -2.37 -5.98
C ILE A 96 -15.03 -3.42 -5.35
N VAL A 97 -14.51 -4.21 -4.42
CA VAL A 97 -15.27 -5.29 -3.75
C VAL A 97 -16.40 -4.75 -2.89
N THR A 98 -16.21 -3.60 -2.22
CA THR A 98 -17.24 -3.06 -1.32
C THR A 98 -18.35 -2.29 -2.06
N ARG A 99 -18.12 -1.82 -3.29
CA ARG A 99 -19.16 -1.13 -4.10
C ARG A 99 -20.48 -1.90 -4.25
N PRO A 100 -20.50 -3.16 -4.75
CA PRO A 100 -21.75 -3.91 -4.92
C PRO A 100 -22.45 -4.16 -3.58
N ILE A 101 -21.69 -4.28 -2.49
CA ILE A 101 -22.21 -4.50 -1.14
C ILE A 101 -22.91 -3.23 -0.63
N PHE A 102 -22.35 -2.04 -0.89
CA PHE A 102 -23.00 -0.78 -0.60
C PHE A 102 -24.30 -0.60 -1.37
N GLU A 103 -24.31 -0.96 -2.66
CA GLU A 103 -25.51 -0.89 -3.50
C GLU A 103 -26.60 -1.85 -3.02
N LEU A 104 -26.24 -3.09 -2.65
CA LEU A 104 -27.17 -4.09 -2.13
C LEU A 104 -27.83 -3.65 -0.81
N ILE A 105 -27.08 -3.00 0.07
CA ILE A 105 -27.57 -2.51 1.37
C ILE A 105 -28.37 -1.19 1.19
N GLY A 106 -28.48 -0.65 -0.02
CA GLY A 106 -29.13 0.63 -0.27
C GLY A 106 -28.33 1.83 0.25
N PHE A 107 -27.03 1.65 0.52
CA PHE A 107 -26.09 2.67 0.99
C PHE A 107 -25.63 3.57 -0.17
N VAL A 108 -26.60 4.06 -0.95
CA VAL A 108 -26.38 4.87 -2.16
C VAL A 108 -26.49 6.34 -1.76
N LYS A 109 -25.55 7.17 -2.26
CA LYS A 109 -25.47 8.61 -1.99
C LYS A 109 -26.80 9.41 -2.16
N PRO A 110 -27.71 9.09 -3.10
CA PRO A 110 -28.99 9.77 -3.25
C PRO A 110 -29.99 9.52 -2.12
N ASN A 111 -29.83 8.44 -1.34
CA ASN A 111 -30.76 8.06 -0.27
C ASN A 111 -30.52 8.82 1.04
N PHE A 112 -29.47 9.64 1.10
CA PHE A 112 -29.11 10.42 2.27
C PHE A 112 -29.36 11.90 1.98
N ASP A 113 -30.16 12.55 2.83
CA ASP A 113 -30.33 14.00 2.78
C ASP A 113 -28.95 14.68 2.82
N MET A 114 -28.70 15.62 1.90
CA MET A 114 -27.44 16.36 1.76
C MET A 114 -27.22 17.39 2.88
N ASN A 115 -27.59 17.05 4.11
CA ASN A 115 -27.29 17.82 5.29
C ASN A 115 -25.86 17.49 5.72
N GLY A 116 -25.09 18.47 6.18
CA GLY A 116 -23.66 18.29 6.51
C GLY A 116 -23.37 17.13 7.47
N TRP A 117 -24.25 16.90 8.45
CA TRP A 117 -24.12 15.80 9.42
C TRP A 117 -24.35 14.41 8.80
N THR A 118 -25.37 14.27 7.96
CA THR A 118 -25.71 13.01 7.28
C THR A 118 -24.60 12.59 6.31
N LEU A 119 -23.95 13.56 5.65
CA LEU A 119 -22.80 13.32 4.78
C LEU A 119 -21.60 12.76 5.55
N VAL A 120 -21.31 13.30 6.74
CA VAL A 120 -20.21 12.81 7.60
C VAL A 120 -20.50 11.37 8.05
N LEU A 121 -21.72 11.09 8.51
CA LEU A 121 -22.13 9.75 8.93
C LEU A 121 -22.00 8.73 7.77
N TYR A 122 -22.40 9.12 6.56
CA TYR A 122 -22.23 8.30 5.35
C TYR A 122 -20.77 7.91 5.13
N TYR A 123 -19.84 8.86 5.15
CA TYR A 123 -18.43 8.57 4.92
C TYR A 123 -17.79 7.74 6.04
N VAL A 124 -18.17 8.00 7.30
CA VAL A 124 -17.70 7.21 8.45
C VAL A 124 -18.19 5.77 8.35
N ALA A 125 -19.48 5.55 8.08
CA ALA A 125 -20.05 4.22 7.89
C ALA A 125 -19.43 3.51 6.69
N LYS A 126 -19.22 4.22 5.57
CA LYS A 126 -18.52 3.69 4.39
C LYS A 126 -17.12 3.22 4.74
N PHE A 127 -16.35 4.03 5.47
CA PHE A 127 -15.00 3.66 5.91
C PHE A 127 -15.04 2.43 6.85
N LEU A 128 -15.96 2.41 7.81
CA LEU A 128 -16.13 1.30 8.74
C LEU A 128 -16.46 -0.01 8.03
N LEU A 129 -17.24 0.04 6.95
CA LEU A 129 -17.62 -1.13 6.17
C LEU A 129 -16.51 -1.61 5.23
N ILE A 130 -15.71 -0.69 4.66
CA ILE A 130 -14.56 -1.04 3.80
C ILE A 130 -13.46 -1.76 4.57
N MET A 131 -13.26 -1.38 5.84
CA MET A 131 -12.20 -1.89 6.70
C MET A 131 -12.18 -3.42 6.88
N PRO A 132 -13.30 -4.11 7.21
CA PRO A 132 -13.31 -5.57 7.30
C PRO A 132 -12.98 -6.26 5.98
N PHE A 133 -13.48 -5.76 4.85
CA PHE A 133 -13.11 -6.31 3.53
C PHE A 133 -11.63 -6.12 3.25
N TYR A 134 -11.06 -4.96 3.60
CA TYR A 134 -9.64 -4.71 3.48
C TYR A 134 -8.80 -5.68 4.34
N THR A 135 -9.21 -5.97 5.58
CA THR A 135 -8.51 -7.00 6.41
C THR A 135 -8.55 -8.38 5.77
N LEU A 136 -9.69 -8.80 5.22
CA LEU A 136 -9.83 -10.11 4.57
C LEU A 136 -8.96 -10.20 3.31
N LEU A 137 -8.96 -9.15 2.48
CA LEU A 137 -8.12 -9.06 1.29
C LEU A 137 -6.63 -9.11 1.63
N LEU A 138 -6.20 -8.42 2.70
CA LEU A 138 -4.80 -8.48 3.15
C LEU A 138 -4.35 -9.91 3.48
N VAL A 139 -5.17 -10.65 4.23
CA VAL A 139 -4.87 -12.04 4.60
C VAL A 139 -4.89 -12.94 3.36
N PHE A 140 -5.87 -12.76 2.49
CA PHE A 140 -5.99 -13.53 1.24
C PHE A 140 -4.78 -13.33 0.32
N PHE A 141 -4.40 -12.10 0.01
CA PHE A 141 -3.24 -11.84 -0.84
C PHE A 141 -1.91 -12.19 -0.16
N GLY A 142 -1.84 -12.07 1.17
CA GLY A 142 -0.72 -12.58 1.96
C GLY A 142 -0.54 -14.08 1.80
N TRP A 143 -1.64 -14.84 1.78
CA TRP A 143 -1.64 -16.27 1.50
C TRP A 143 -1.19 -16.57 0.05
N VAL A 144 -1.76 -15.88 -0.94
CA VAL A 144 -1.41 -16.05 -2.37
C VAL A 144 0.10 -15.82 -2.62
N LEU A 145 0.70 -14.85 -1.93
CA LEU A 145 2.12 -14.50 -2.10
C LEU A 145 3.06 -15.19 -1.11
N ARG A 146 2.56 -16.15 -0.33
CA ARG A 146 3.30 -16.93 0.67
C ARG A 146 3.91 -16.10 1.82
N GLU A 147 3.30 -14.97 2.14
CA GLU A 147 3.66 -14.07 3.26
C GLU A 147 2.51 -14.01 4.29
N TYR A 148 1.79 -15.11 4.48
CA TYR A 148 0.57 -15.17 5.30
C TYR A 148 0.80 -14.67 6.74
N ASP A 149 1.83 -15.17 7.43
CA ASP A 149 2.08 -14.83 8.84
C ASP A 149 2.32 -13.33 9.04
N PHE A 150 3.03 -12.70 8.10
CA PHE A 150 3.27 -11.26 8.13
C PHE A 150 1.96 -10.48 8.03
N PHE A 151 1.13 -10.81 7.03
CA PHE A 151 -0.12 -10.09 6.78
C PHE A 151 -1.21 -10.42 7.80
N LEU A 152 -1.22 -11.63 8.36
CA LEU A 152 -2.10 -12.00 9.46
C LEU A 152 -1.77 -11.20 10.72
N LYS A 153 -0.49 -11.12 11.11
CA LYS A 153 -0.04 -10.28 12.23
C LYS A 153 -0.38 -8.80 12.00
N PHE A 154 -0.28 -8.34 10.76
CA PHE A 154 -0.69 -6.98 10.38
C PHE A 154 -2.22 -6.78 10.50
N ALA A 155 -3.03 -7.71 10.00
CA ALA A 155 -4.48 -7.67 10.07
C ALA A 155 -5.00 -7.70 11.51
N ILE A 156 -4.45 -8.58 12.35
CA ILE A 156 -4.75 -8.65 13.79
C ILE A 156 -4.40 -7.32 14.47
N LYS A 157 -3.21 -6.78 14.22
CA LYS A 157 -2.79 -5.50 14.77
C LYS A 157 -3.72 -4.36 14.36
N MET A 158 -4.26 -4.40 13.15
CA MET A 158 -5.24 -3.42 12.66
C MET A 158 -6.58 -3.61 13.36
N ALA A 159 -7.13 -4.83 13.40
CA ALA A 159 -8.39 -5.17 14.07
C ALA A 159 -8.37 -4.81 15.58
N ASN A 160 -7.23 -5.01 16.25
CA ASN A 160 -7.04 -4.66 17.66
C ASN A 160 -7.16 -3.15 17.95
N ARG A 161 -6.91 -2.29 16.96
CA ARG A 161 -7.11 -0.83 17.09
C ARG A 161 -8.58 -0.43 17.02
N PHE A 162 -9.44 -1.29 16.47
CA PHE A 162 -10.89 -1.10 16.40
C PHE A 162 -11.64 -1.83 17.52
N GLY A 163 -10.94 -2.29 18.55
CA GLY A 163 -11.55 -2.89 19.74
C GLY A 163 -11.80 -4.40 19.67
N LEU A 164 -11.39 -5.09 18.60
CA LEU A 164 -11.61 -6.54 18.41
C LEU A 164 -10.61 -7.43 19.18
N LYS A 165 -9.94 -6.90 20.21
CA LYS A 165 -8.89 -7.60 20.99
C LYS A 165 -9.35 -8.93 21.60
N LYS A 166 -10.64 -9.06 21.93
CA LYS A 166 -11.20 -10.29 22.53
C LYS A 166 -11.24 -11.45 21.52
N PHE A 167 -11.49 -11.16 20.25
CA PHE A 167 -11.60 -12.17 19.19
C PHE A 167 -10.25 -12.58 18.60
N THR A 168 -9.29 -11.66 18.58
CA THR A 168 -7.98 -11.91 17.99
C THR A 168 -7.01 -12.65 18.90
N ARG A 169 -7.31 -12.74 20.21
CA ARG A 169 -6.46 -13.39 21.22
C ARG A 169 -6.18 -14.87 20.93
N GLN A 170 -7.06 -15.55 20.20
CA GLN A 170 -6.89 -16.94 19.77
C GLN A 170 -5.88 -17.12 18.62
N PHE A 171 -5.48 -16.03 17.95
CA PHE A 171 -4.51 -16.03 16.85
C PHE A 171 -3.16 -15.42 17.26
N ASP A 172 -3.00 -15.04 18.54
CA ASP A 172 -1.80 -14.40 19.10
C ASP A 172 -0.86 -15.42 19.78
N THR A 173 -1.15 -16.73 19.62
CA THR A 173 -0.24 -17.81 19.99
C THR A 173 0.79 -17.96 18.87
N ASP A 174 1.93 -17.26 19.02
CA ASP A 174 3.29 -17.56 18.50
C ASP A 174 4.14 -16.29 18.23
#